data_AF-A0A812R497-F1
#
_entry.id   AF-A0A812R497-F1
#
_cell.length_a   1.000
_cell.length_b   1.000
_cell.length_c   1.000
_cell.angle_alpha   90.00
_cell.angle_beta   90.00
_cell.angle_gamma   90.00
#
_symmetry.space_group_name_H-M   'P 1'
#
loop_
_entity.id
_entity.type
_entity.pdbx_description
1 polymer ?
#
loop_
_entity_poly.entity_id
_entity_poly.type
_entity_poly.pdbx_seq_one_letter_code
_entity_poly.pdbx_strand_id
1 'polypeptide(L)'
;MALWTQRQSLLCIIIDDPLFYVDTCEIFVALVPKALHNNLGFECSYRAWLKRGWCRTEMWCKLLSDKSSIPIVVISGSEKAEFISPVRWVHNPVHQGDFTVEEDRASCNEIVRAALDVKLRGLRNDPKKLDLYRYYTSRYEDFCGLQTCRRSLGEFLTRFQFPNLMAAIKQKSGMGAVACAVGSGDTEMISSMVQAGAPMETRFSDMPEVDLWAGFTPLFLAAMRAFRSEDTLLQLLRLRADPNATCKMGTVAVGTCYTASAVSLMVEHRAEVNLCKPPSMCSPLATLAGRGAQPEAVATLIALRAEVNCKGCTPLTTLAFMFQGHTHALDTAQVLLDAKADVNLPPTTSTPFRVLEQMARAYSAVSKEPPFLVKFFSNSSSTPLGYASLCGNVEYVDFLLRARADPQKRNRHGRTPLELAKFDDVGRSFERNGEHPINQLFDVNSLTAELLEERFIDELVEVIF
;
A
#
# COMPACT_ATOMS: atom_id res chain seq x y z
N MET A 1 22.48 27.90 13.15
CA MET A 1 22.69 28.92 12.09
C MET A 1 23.80 28.55 11.10
N ALA A 2 24.87 27.84 11.47
CA ALA A 2 25.92 27.43 10.51
C ALA A 2 25.49 26.35 9.47
N LEU A 3 24.45 25.55 9.76
CA LEU A 3 23.91 24.53 8.85
C LEU A 3 22.96 25.10 7.78
N TRP A 4 22.51 26.35 7.90
CA TRP A 4 21.62 26.99 6.91
C TRP A 4 22.39 27.70 5.80
N THR A 5 23.62 28.15 6.05
CA THR A 5 24.45 28.86 5.07
C THR A 5 25.09 27.91 4.06
N GLN A 6 25.41 26.66 4.45
CA GLN A 6 25.78 25.58 3.51
C GLN A 6 24.61 25.13 2.63
N ARG A 7 23.37 25.38 3.08
CA ARG A 7 22.16 24.98 2.37
C ARG A 7 21.96 25.80 1.10
N GLN A 8 22.32 27.08 1.06
CA GLN A 8 22.22 27.88 -0.17
C GLN A 8 23.22 27.42 -1.25
N SER A 9 24.43 27.01 -0.88
CA SER A 9 25.43 26.51 -1.83
C SER A 9 25.10 25.11 -2.37
N LEU A 10 24.60 24.23 -1.51
CA LEU A 10 24.05 22.94 -1.91
C LEU A 10 22.73 23.09 -2.68
N LEU A 11 21.86 24.03 -2.31
CA LEU A 11 20.64 24.36 -3.05
C LEU A 11 20.97 24.84 -4.45
N CYS A 12 22.01 25.66 -4.67
CA CYS A 12 22.42 26.01 -6.04
C CYS A 12 22.80 24.76 -6.86
N ILE A 13 23.55 23.82 -6.29
CA ILE A 13 23.89 22.55 -6.98
C ILE A 13 22.65 21.65 -7.18
N ILE A 14 21.73 21.63 -6.21
CA ILE A 14 20.47 20.86 -6.23
C ILE A 14 19.44 21.48 -7.19
N ILE A 15 19.45 22.81 -7.37
CA ILE A 15 18.60 23.57 -8.28
C ILE A 15 19.13 23.46 -9.71
N ASP A 16 20.46 23.46 -9.90
CA ASP A 16 21.09 23.42 -11.21
C ASP A 16 21.15 22.01 -11.82
N ASP A 17 21.33 20.93 -11.01
CA ASP A 17 21.25 19.54 -11.49
C ASP A 17 20.82 18.53 -10.40
N PRO A 18 19.51 18.42 -10.11
CA PRO A 18 18.98 17.46 -9.15
C PRO A 18 19.13 15.99 -9.58
N LEU A 19 19.45 15.71 -10.85
CA LEU A 19 19.75 14.35 -11.30
C LEU A 19 21.15 13.92 -10.83
N PHE A 20 22.11 14.83 -10.84
CA PHE A 20 23.50 14.53 -10.51
C PHE A 20 23.70 14.06 -9.07
N TYR A 21 23.15 14.79 -8.08
CA TYR A 21 23.38 14.38 -6.68
C TYR A 21 22.62 13.08 -6.35
N VAL A 22 21.39 12.91 -6.86
CA VAL A 22 20.61 11.68 -6.61
C VAL A 22 21.26 10.45 -7.23
N ASP A 23 21.91 10.59 -8.39
CA ASP A 23 22.62 9.49 -9.03
C ASP A 23 23.96 9.17 -8.37
N THR A 24 24.62 10.16 -7.76
CA THR A 24 25.84 9.96 -6.96
C THR A 24 25.57 9.47 -5.54
N CYS A 25 24.35 9.62 -5.01
CA CYS A 25 23.98 9.15 -3.67
C CYS A 25 24.09 7.62 -3.53
N GLU A 26 24.82 7.18 -2.51
CA GLU A 26 24.86 5.77 -2.08
C GLU A 26 23.73 5.42 -1.11
N ILE A 27 23.21 6.42 -0.39
CA ILE A 27 22.09 6.28 0.55
C ILE A 27 21.19 7.51 0.38
N PHE A 28 19.88 7.28 0.24
CA PHE A 28 18.88 8.35 0.24
C PHE A 28 18.14 8.36 1.57
N VAL A 29 18.23 9.46 2.33
CA VAL A 29 17.62 9.58 3.65
C VAL A 29 16.50 10.63 3.63
N ALA A 30 15.29 10.21 3.94
CA ALA A 30 14.16 11.11 4.18
C ALA A 30 14.03 11.36 5.70
N LEU A 31 14.46 12.55 6.13
CA LEU A 31 14.30 13.00 7.51
C LEU A 31 12.92 13.66 7.68
N VAL A 32 12.02 12.94 8.34
CA VAL A 32 10.59 13.28 8.45
C VAL A 32 10.09 13.13 9.89
N PRO A 33 10.74 13.78 10.88
CA PRO A 33 10.32 13.71 12.27
C PRO A 33 8.91 14.28 12.41
N LYS A 34 8.12 13.68 13.31
CA LYS A 34 6.82 14.23 13.69
C LYS A 34 7.03 15.58 14.40
N ALA A 35 6.76 16.68 13.72
CA ALA A 35 6.95 18.04 14.24
C ALA A 35 5.92 18.99 13.67
N LEU A 36 5.50 20.01 14.43
CA LEU A 36 4.61 21.04 13.90
C LEU A 36 5.42 22.09 13.13
N HIS A 37 4.92 22.50 11.97
CA HIS A 37 5.53 23.58 11.20
C HIS A 37 5.32 24.91 11.92
N ASN A 38 6.41 25.55 12.37
CA ASN A 38 6.37 26.75 13.23
C ASN A 38 5.45 27.87 12.71
N ASN A 39 5.37 28.08 11.39
CA ASN A 39 4.62 29.20 10.82
C ASN A 39 3.23 28.82 10.29
N LEU A 40 3.02 27.55 9.93
CA LEU A 40 1.83 27.10 9.18
C LEU A 40 0.98 26.11 9.98
N GLY A 41 1.47 25.66 11.13
CA GLY A 41 0.72 24.81 12.07
C GLY A 41 0.45 23.38 11.59
N PHE A 42 0.76 23.03 10.34
CA PHE A 42 0.59 21.65 9.86
C PHE A 42 1.66 20.71 10.42
N GLU A 43 1.31 19.43 10.54
CA GLU A 43 2.22 18.38 10.99
C GLU A 43 3.20 18.00 9.87
N CYS A 44 4.49 18.19 10.12
CA CYS A 44 5.56 17.55 9.37
C CYS A 44 5.61 16.07 9.76
N SER A 45 5.42 15.19 8.78
CA SER A 45 5.52 13.74 8.93
C SER A 45 5.88 13.13 7.58
N TYR A 46 6.12 11.81 7.53
CA TYR A 46 6.34 11.11 6.26
C TYR A 46 5.17 11.31 5.28
N ARG A 47 3.93 11.37 5.78
CA ARG A 47 2.74 11.64 4.97
C ARG A 47 2.76 13.04 4.36
N ALA A 48 3.16 14.06 5.14
CA ALA A 48 3.33 15.41 4.62
C ALA A 48 4.48 15.49 3.60
N TRP A 49 5.58 14.78 3.84
CA TRP A 49 6.70 14.68 2.89
C TRP A 49 6.25 14.12 1.54
N LEU A 50 5.42 13.06 1.54
CA LEU A 50 4.83 12.48 0.32
C LEU A 50 3.89 13.42 -0.45
N LYS A 51 3.50 14.57 0.11
CA LYS A 51 2.67 15.57 -0.57
C LYS A 51 3.47 16.73 -1.17
N ARG A 52 4.63 17.07 -0.62
CA ARG A 52 5.40 18.24 -1.05
C ARG A 52 6.03 18.03 -2.43
N GLY A 53 5.87 19.02 -3.31
CA GLY A 53 6.37 19.01 -4.68
C GLY A 53 7.84 18.61 -4.80
N TRP A 54 8.74 19.39 -4.19
CA TRP A 54 10.19 19.10 -4.17
C TRP A 54 10.52 17.72 -3.61
N CYS A 55 9.88 17.30 -2.50
CA CYS A 55 10.13 15.98 -1.92
C CYS A 55 9.72 14.84 -2.87
N ARG A 56 8.60 15.00 -3.59
CA ARG A 56 8.23 14.08 -4.67
C ARG A 56 9.27 14.11 -5.78
N THR A 57 9.79 15.28 -6.18
CA THR A 57 10.84 15.39 -7.21
C THR A 57 12.07 14.58 -6.84
N GLU A 58 12.60 14.74 -5.64
CA GLU A 58 13.78 14.00 -5.16
C GLU A 58 13.51 12.49 -5.13
N MET A 59 12.34 12.08 -4.62
CA MET A 59 11.90 10.68 -4.61
C MET A 59 11.81 10.10 -6.04
N TRP A 60 11.23 10.86 -6.97
CA TRP A 60 11.07 10.46 -8.36
C TRP A 60 12.43 10.29 -9.06
N CYS A 61 13.34 11.25 -8.90
CA CYS A 61 14.71 11.13 -9.40
C CYS A 61 15.38 9.86 -8.85
N LYS A 62 15.18 9.58 -7.55
CA LYS A 62 15.79 8.42 -6.88
C LYS A 62 15.28 7.09 -7.42
N LEU A 63 13.97 7.01 -7.68
CA LEU A 63 13.31 5.78 -8.12
C LEU A 63 13.42 5.56 -9.63
N LEU A 64 13.60 6.64 -10.41
CA LEU A 64 13.89 6.56 -11.83
C LEU A 64 15.37 6.28 -12.12
N SER A 65 16.30 6.55 -11.21
CA SER A 65 17.72 6.27 -11.43
C SER A 65 18.02 4.78 -11.65
N ASP A 66 19.17 4.47 -12.22
CA ASP A 66 19.57 3.08 -12.48
C ASP A 66 20.04 2.35 -11.22
N LYS A 67 20.36 3.10 -10.16
CA LYS A 67 20.62 2.57 -8.80
C LYS A 67 19.32 2.40 -7.99
N SER A 68 18.25 1.94 -8.63
CA SER A 68 16.92 1.79 -8.01
C SER A 68 16.88 0.73 -6.89
N SER A 69 17.97 -0.02 -6.67
CA SER A 69 18.11 -0.98 -5.57
C SER A 69 18.45 -0.34 -4.22
N ILE A 70 18.82 0.94 -4.17
CA ILE A 70 19.13 1.62 -2.91
C ILE A 70 17.80 2.01 -2.23
N PRO A 71 17.47 1.42 -1.06
CA PRO A 71 16.26 1.76 -0.33
C PRO A 71 16.29 3.21 0.17
N ILE A 72 15.12 3.82 0.32
CA ILE A 72 15.00 5.11 1.00
C ILE A 72 14.99 4.83 2.51
N VAL A 73 15.87 5.48 3.26
CA VAL A 73 15.87 5.40 4.73
C VAL A 73 14.98 6.51 5.26
N VAL A 74 13.83 6.16 5.84
CA VAL A 74 12.94 7.10 6.50
C VAL A 74 13.29 7.18 7.98
N ILE A 75 13.66 8.37 8.43
CA ILE A 75 13.88 8.67 9.85
C ILE A 75 12.73 9.53 10.33
N SER A 76 11.83 8.96 11.13
CA SER A 76 10.61 9.62 11.62
C SER A 76 10.63 9.93 13.12
N GLY A 77 11.68 9.50 13.83
CA GLY A 77 11.93 9.77 15.24
C GLY A 77 13.35 9.37 15.62
N SER A 78 13.77 9.66 16.85
CA SER A 78 15.12 9.37 17.36
C SER A 78 15.47 7.88 17.33
N GLU A 79 14.47 7.00 17.41
CA GLU A 79 14.64 5.54 17.46
C GLU A 79 14.01 4.83 16.25
N LYS A 80 13.50 5.59 15.27
CA LYS A 80 12.73 5.05 14.15
C LYS A 80 13.38 5.39 12.82
N ALA A 81 14.27 4.50 12.38
CA ALA A 81 14.85 4.47 11.06
C ALA A 81 14.38 3.20 10.32
N GLU A 82 13.76 3.37 9.16
CA GLU A 82 13.16 2.28 8.39
C GLU A 82 13.64 2.33 6.94
N PHE A 83 14.06 1.18 6.42
CA PHE A 83 14.28 1.01 5.00
C PHE A 83 12.92 0.83 4.32
N ILE A 84 12.55 1.80 3.49
CA ILE A 84 11.34 1.74 2.69
C ILE A 84 11.72 1.58 1.22
N SER A 85 11.06 0.63 0.57
CA SER A 85 10.89 0.64 -0.88
C SER A 85 9.47 1.13 -1.12
N PRO A 86 9.28 2.39 -1.53
CA PRO A 86 7.94 2.95 -1.66
C PRO A 86 7.26 2.34 -2.88
N VAL A 87 6.66 1.15 -2.73
CA VAL A 87 5.99 0.41 -3.82
C VAL A 87 5.00 1.29 -4.59
N ARG A 88 4.39 2.28 -3.93
CA ARG A 88 3.28 3.11 -4.42
C ARG A 88 3.64 4.53 -4.86
N TRP A 89 4.94 4.84 -4.98
CA TRP A 89 5.40 6.18 -5.34
C TRP A 89 4.80 6.72 -6.65
N VAL A 90 4.51 5.83 -7.62
CA VAL A 90 3.88 6.14 -8.92
C VAL A 90 2.47 6.74 -8.81
N HIS A 91 1.86 6.71 -7.62
CA HIS A 91 0.57 7.35 -7.31
C HIS A 91 0.73 8.77 -6.76
N ASN A 92 1.95 9.23 -6.52
CA ASN A 92 2.30 10.55 -6.03
C ASN A 92 3.12 11.33 -7.07
N PRO A 93 2.57 11.68 -8.24
CA PRO A 93 3.32 12.40 -9.25
C PRO A 93 3.61 13.85 -8.81
N VAL A 94 4.72 14.37 -9.31
CA VAL A 94 5.27 15.67 -8.92
C VAL A 94 4.36 16.83 -9.29
N HIS A 95 3.74 16.79 -10.47
CA HIS A 95 2.84 17.85 -10.92
C HIS A 95 1.59 18.02 -10.02
N GLN A 96 1.32 17.09 -9.11
CA GLN A 96 0.24 17.17 -8.11
C GLN A 96 0.74 17.40 -6.69
N GLY A 97 2.02 17.73 -6.52
CA GLY A 97 2.57 18.07 -5.22
C GLY A 97 2.05 19.42 -4.73
N ASP A 98 2.12 19.61 -3.42
CA ASP A 98 1.91 20.89 -2.77
C ASP A 98 3.22 21.68 -2.85
N PHE A 99 3.18 22.89 -3.42
CA PHE A 99 4.34 23.77 -3.55
C PHE A 99 4.11 25.02 -2.71
N THR A 100 5.13 25.42 -1.94
CA THR A 100 5.11 26.70 -1.23
C THR A 100 5.31 27.86 -2.21
N VAL A 101 6.08 27.64 -3.27
CA VAL A 101 6.30 28.55 -4.39
C VAL A 101 5.80 27.85 -5.64
N GLU A 102 4.66 28.30 -6.18
CA GLU A 102 3.94 27.58 -7.24
C GLU A 102 4.74 27.53 -8.56
N GLU A 103 5.60 28.52 -8.80
CA GLU A 103 6.49 28.60 -9.95
C GLU A 103 7.47 27.41 -10.03
N ASP A 104 7.88 26.86 -8.88
CA ASP A 104 8.78 25.70 -8.81
C ASP A 104 8.17 24.43 -9.42
N ARG A 105 6.84 24.37 -9.56
CA ARG A 105 6.14 23.23 -10.15
C ARG A 105 6.61 22.96 -11.57
N ALA A 106 6.81 24.03 -12.37
CA ALA A 106 7.26 23.91 -13.75
C ALA A 106 8.65 23.27 -13.81
N SER A 107 9.60 23.80 -13.04
CA SER A 107 10.97 23.30 -12.95
C SER A 107 11.02 21.85 -12.46
N CYS A 108 10.27 21.52 -11.41
CA CYS A 108 10.17 20.16 -10.89
C CYS A 108 9.62 19.16 -11.92
N ASN A 109 8.64 19.57 -12.73
CA ASN A 109 8.11 18.74 -13.81
C ASN A 109 9.12 18.53 -14.94
N GLU A 110 9.94 19.54 -15.27
CA GLU A 110 11.02 19.40 -16.25
C GLU A 110 12.10 18.43 -15.79
N ILE A 111 12.48 18.49 -14.52
CA ILE A 111 13.42 17.55 -13.89
C ILE A 111 12.91 16.12 -14.00
N VAL A 112 11.65 15.87 -13.63
CA VAL A 112 11.04 14.53 -13.73
C VAL A 112 10.97 14.05 -15.16
N ARG A 113 10.64 14.92 -16.11
CA ARG A 113 10.61 14.58 -17.53
C ARG A 113 11.99 14.14 -18.01
N ALA A 114 13.03 14.88 -17.67
CA ALA A 114 14.41 14.52 -18.00
C ALA A 114 14.82 13.18 -17.35
N ALA A 115 14.47 12.96 -16.07
CA ALA A 115 14.71 11.70 -15.36
C ALA A 115 14.03 10.52 -16.07
N LEU A 116 12.78 10.69 -16.47
CA LEU A 116 11.98 9.67 -17.13
C LEU A 116 12.51 9.37 -18.53
N ASP A 117 12.96 10.39 -19.27
CA ASP A 117 13.60 10.21 -20.57
C ASP A 117 14.91 9.41 -20.47
N VAL A 118 15.74 9.70 -19.47
CA VAL A 118 16.96 8.92 -19.16
C VAL A 118 16.57 7.47 -18.88
N LYS A 119 15.59 7.25 -18.00
CA LYS A 119 15.12 5.90 -17.65
C LYS A 119 14.62 5.14 -18.87
N LEU A 120 13.78 5.76 -19.69
CA LEU A 120 13.25 5.16 -20.91
C LEU A 120 14.35 4.82 -21.91
N ARG A 121 15.37 5.66 -22.06
CA ARG A 121 16.55 5.35 -22.90
C ARG A 121 17.29 4.10 -22.41
N GLY A 122 17.50 3.98 -21.09
CA GLY A 122 18.15 2.83 -20.49
C GLY A 122 17.35 1.52 -20.64
N LEU A 123 16.02 1.60 -20.57
CA LEU A 123 15.14 0.43 -20.73
C LEU A 123 14.91 0.02 -22.18
N ARG A 124 15.07 0.95 -23.14
CA ARG A 124 14.64 0.80 -24.54
C ARG A 124 15.17 -0.44 -25.24
N ASN A 125 16.40 -0.83 -24.92
CA ASN A 125 17.13 -1.88 -25.63
C ASN A 125 17.29 -3.16 -24.80
N ASP A 126 16.70 -3.23 -23.60
CA ASP A 126 16.73 -4.42 -22.74
C ASP A 126 15.44 -5.23 -22.91
N PRO A 127 15.47 -6.38 -23.63
CA PRO A 127 14.28 -7.19 -23.85
C PRO A 127 13.65 -7.71 -22.55
N LYS A 128 14.44 -7.87 -21.49
CA LYS A 128 13.93 -8.35 -20.19
C LYS A 128 13.13 -7.27 -19.46
N LYS A 129 13.32 -6.00 -19.80
CA LYS A 129 12.63 -4.85 -19.21
C LYS A 129 11.63 -4.19 -20.15
N LEU A 130 11.26 -4.87 -21.24
CA LEU A 130 10.31 -4.34 -22.22
C LEU A 130 8.94 -4.03 -21.60
N ASP A 131 8.46 -4.87 -20.67
CA ASP A 131 7.21 -4.60 -19.95
C ASP A 131 7.29 -3.30 -19.15
N LEU A 132 8.40 -3.09 -18.44
CA LEU A 132 8.65 -1.88 -17.66
C LEU A 132 8.80 -0.65 -18.55
N TYR A 133 9.51 -0.77 -19.68
CA TYR A 133 9.61 0.26 -20.70
C TYR A 133 8.22 0.68 -21.19
N ARG A 134 7.37 -0.30 -21.53
CA ARG A 134 6.00 -0.06 -22.00
C ARG A 134 5.14 0.60 -20.92
N TYR A 135 5.28 0.19 -19.66
CA TYR A 135 4.59 0.82 -18.55
C TYR A 135 4.93 2.30 -18.43
N TYR A 136 6.22 2.66 -18.32
CA TYR A 136 6.65 4.06 -18.24
C TYR A 136 6.25 4.86 -19.48
N THR A 137 6.41 4.27 -20.67
CA THR A 137 6.03 4.91 -21.94
C THR A 137 4.52 5.17 -22.01
N SER A 138 3.70 4.25 -21.48
CA SER A 138 2.25 4.37 -21.50
C SER A 138 1.75 5.46 -20.57
N ARG A 139 2.44 5.66 -19.44
CA ARG A 139 2.10 6.66 -18.41
C ARG A 139 2.89 7.95 -18.53
N TYR A 140 3.67 8.13 -19.59
CA TYR A 140 4.57 9.28 -19.75
C TYR A 140 3.84 10.61 -19.59
N GLU A 141 2.70 10.76 -20.28
CA GLU A 141 1.90 11.98 -20.21
C GLU A 141 1.37 12.24 -18.79
N ASP A 142 0.81 11.20 -18.13
CA ASP A 142 0.32 11.29 -16.75
C ASP A 142 1.43 11.67 -15.77
N PHE A 143 2.60 11.04 -15.87
CA PHE A 143 3.72 11.34 -14.97
C PHE A 143 4.28 12.75 -15.15
N CYS A 144 4.20 13.30 -16.36
CA CYS A 144 4.67 14.64 -16.68
C CYS A 144 3.57 15.73 -16.55
N GLY A 145 2.35 15.38 -16.13
CA GLY A 145 1.22 16.31 -16.08
C GLY A 145 0.78 16.85 -17.44
N LEU A 146 1.04 16.11 -18.52
CA LEU A 146 0.69 16.46 -19.89
C LEU A 146 -0.71 15.96 -20.24
N GLN A 147 -1.32 16.56 -21.26
CA GLN A 147 -2.57 16.07 -21.81
C GLN A 147 -2.39 14.69 -22.45
N THR A 148 -3.40 13.83 -22.29
CA THR A 148 -3.45 12.53 -22.95
C THR A 148 -3.46 12.69 -24.47
N CYS A 149 -2.56 11.98 -25.15
CA CYS A 149 -2.41 12.05 -26.60
C CYS A 149 -3.05 10.83 -27.28
N ARG A 150 -3.99 11.10 -28.20
CA ARG A 150 -4.52 10.08 -29.12
C ARG A 150 -3.51 9.81 -30.20
N ARG A 151 -3.27 8.53 -30.49
CA ARG A 151 -2.24 8.13 -31.46
C ARG A 151 -2.85 7.35 -32.60
N SER A 152 -2.29 7.54 -33.79
CA SER A 152 -2.57 6.61 -34.89
C SER A 152 -2.05 5.21 -34.54
N LEU A 153 -2.57 4.19 -35.21
CA LEU A 153 -2.11 2.82 -35.04
C LEU A 153 -0.59 2.68 -35.27
N GLY A 154 -0.06 3.36 -36.31
CA GLY A 154 1.37 3.32 -36.62
C GLY A 154 2.22 3.90 -35.49
N GLU A 155 1.88 5.10 -35.01
CA GLU A 155 2.58 5.75 -33.89
C GLU A 155 2.49 4.92 -32.61
N PHE A 156 1.33 4.32 -32.33
CA PHE A 156 1.13 3.45 -31.18
C PHE A 156 2.06 2.23 -31.25
N LEU A 157 2.07 1.51 -32.37
CA LEU A 157 2.90 0.32 -32.53
C LEU A 157 4.39 0.67 -32.40
N THR A 158 4.83 1.75 -33.05
CA THR A 158 6.22 2.22 -32.96
C THR A 158 6.60 2.64 -31.54
N ARG A 159 5.75 3.41 -30.86
CA ARG A 159 6.01 3.93 -29.50
C ARG A 159 6.19 2.79 -28.49
N PHE A 160 5.39 1.74 -28.59
CA PHE A 160 5.44 0.59 -27.68
C PHE A 160 6.29 -0.58 -28.18
N GLN A 161 7.05 -0.39 -29.26
CA GLN A 161 7.90 -1.40 -29.87
C GLN A 161 7.14 -2.70 -30.20
N PHE A 162 5.95 -2.57 -30.78
CA PHE A 162 5.28 -3.67 -31.44
C PHE A 162 5.74 -3.70 -32.91
N PRO A 163 6.35 -4.80 -33.40
CA PRO A 163 6.85 -4.85 -34.78
C PRO A 163 5.77 -4.60 -35.84
N ASN A 164 4.54 -5.04 -35.56
CA ASN A 164 3.36 -4.84 -36.39
C ASN A 164 2.10 -5.19 -35.58
N LEU A 165 0.92 -4.93 -36.16
CA LEU A 165 -0.36 -5.24 -35.54
C LEU A 165 -0.50 -6.73 -35.19
N MET A 166 -0.06 -7.64 -36.06
CA MET A 166 -0.15 -9.09 -35.82
C MET A 166 0.63 -9.53 -34.58
N ALA A 167 1.82 -8.97 -34.36
CA ALA A 167 2.60 -9.21 -33.15
C ALA A 167 1.90 -8.64 -31.90
N ALA A 168 1.32 -7.44 -32.02
CA ALA A 168 0.60 -6.78 -30.93
C ALA A 168 -0.62 -7.58 -30.46
N ILE A 169 -1.45 -8.09 -31.39
CA ILE A 169 -2.65 -8.86 -31.05
C ILE A 169 -2.34 -10.30 -30.60
N LYS A 170 -1.21 -10.88 -31.00
CA LYS A 170 -0.82 -12.24 -30.61
C LYS A 170 -0.16 -12.32 -29.24
N GLN A 171 0.23 -11.19 -28.64
CA GLN A 171 0.89 -11.18 -27.33
C GLN A 171 -0.08 -11.56 -26.22
N LYS A 172 0.20 -12.65 -25.49
CA LYS A 172 -0.70 -13.21 -24.45
C LYS A 172 -0.25 -12.95 -23.01
N SER A 173 0.91 -12.32 -22.80
CA SER A 173 1.50 -12.06 -21.49
C SER A 173 2.25 -10.73 -21.45
N GLY A 174 2.53 -10.22 -20.26
CA GLY A 174 3.22 -8.95 -20.06
C GLY A 174 2.35 -7.74 -20.40
N MET A 175 3.00 -6.60 -20.62
CA MET A 175 2.36 -5.37 -21.07
C MET A 175 2.01 -5.46 -22.55
N GLY A 176 0.85 -6.05 -22.84
CA GLY A 176 0.28 -6.15 -24.19
C GLY A 176 -0.32 -4.83 -24.69
N ALA A 177 -0.81 -4.84 -25.95
CA ALA A 177 -1.34 -3.62 -26.59
C ALA A 177 -2.50 -2.99 -25.83
N VAL A 178 -3.44 -3.79 -25.32
CA VAL A 178 -4.56 -3.28 -24.51
C VAL A 178 -4.05 -2.60 -23.23
N ALA A 179 -3.05 -3.18 -22.55
CA ALA A 179 -2.45 -2.58 -21.35
C ALA A 179 -1.77 -1.24 -21.65
N CYS A 180 -1.04 -1.14 -22.76
CA CYS A 180 -0.39 0.10 -23.19
C CYS A 180 -1.43 1.19 -23.49
N ALA A 181 -2.53 0.84 -24.19
CA ALA A 181 -3.61 1.78 -24.48
C ALA A 181 -4.31 2.27 -23.21
N VAL A 182 -4.56 1.36 -22.24
CA VAL A 182 -5.09 1.70 -20.91
C VAL A 182 -4.16 2.66 -20.16
N GLY A 183 -2.86 2.36 -20.12
CA GLY A 183 -1.88 3.23 -19.46
C GLY A 183 -1.87 4.65 -20.04
N SER A 184 -2.02 4.77 -21.35
CA SER A 184 -2.08 6.04 -22.10
C SER A 184 -3.42 6.76 -22.04
N GLY A 185 -4.47 6.17 -21.49
CA GLY A 185 -5.80 6.78 -21.48
C GLY A 185 -6.51 6.78 -22.84
N ASP A 186 -6.05 5.97 -23.81
CA ASP A 186 -6.54 6.00 -25.19
C ASP A 186 -7.68 4.98 -25.39
N THR A 187 -8.92 5.39 -25.10
CA THR A 187 -10.12 4.52 -25.17
C THR A 187 -10.44 4.03 -26.59
N GLU A 188 -10.13 4.83 -27.61
CA GLU A 188 -10.32 4.47 -29.01
C GLU A 188 -9.32 3.39 -29.42
N MET A 189 -8.07 3.51 -28.98
CA MET A 189 -7.05 2.47 -29.21
C MET A 189 -7.36 1.18 -28.45
N ILE A 190 -7.89 1.26 -27.22
CA ILE A 190 -8.39 0.07 -26.49
C ILE A 190 -9.42 -0.67 -27.37
N SER A 191 -10.42 0.05 -27.88
CA SER A 191 -11.47 -0.52 -28.72
C SER A 191 -10.92 -1.11 -30.01
N SER A 192 -10.03 -0.39 -30.68
CA SER A 192 -9.41 -0.80 -31.93
C SER A 192 -8.58 -2.08 -31.75
N MET A 193 -7.79 -2.18 -30.67
CA MET A 193 -6.97 -3.37 -30.39
C MET A 193 -7.83 -4.58 -30.06
N VAL A 194 -8.87 -4.41 -29.24
CA VAL A 194 -9.78 -5.52 -28.88
C VAL A 194 -10.55 -6.00 -30.11
N GLN A 195 -11.06 -5.09 -30.95
CA GLN A 195 -11.72 -5.44 -32.22
C GLN A 195 -10.78 -6.15 -33.20
N ALA A 196 -9.49 -5.78 -33.21
CA ALA A 196 -8.45 -6.47 -33.97
C ALA A 196 -8.04 -7.84 -33.39
N GLY A 197 -8.62 -8.25 -32.25
CA GLY A 197 -8.39 -9.54 -31.62
C GLY A 197 -7.28 -9.57 -30.56
N ALA A 198 -6.84 -8.40 -30.06
CA ALA A 198 -5.90 -8.37 -28.95
C ALA A 198 -6.55 -8.91 -27.66
N PRO A 199 -5.84 -9.75 -26.88
CA PRO A 199 -6.37 -10.28 -25.63
C PRO A 199 -6.55 -9.17 -24.59
N MET A 200 -7.73 -9.11 -23.99
CA MET A 200 -8.06 -8.18 -22.90
C MET A 200 -7.50 -8.60 -21.54
N GLU A 201 -7.23 -9.91 -21.34
CA GLU A 201 -6.76 -10.48 -20.06
C GLU A 201 -5.28 -10.86 -20.09
N THR A 202 -4.42 -10.10 -20.80
CA THR A 202 -2.97 -10.32 -20.73
C THR A 202 -2.50 -10.16 -19.29
N ARG A 203 -1.71 -11.12 -18.80
CA ARG A 203 -1.23 -11.10 -17.42
C ARG A 203 0.18 -10.52 -17.34
N PHE A 204 0.35 -9.49 -16.51
CA PHE A 204 1.62 -8.82 -16.32
C PHE A 204 2.64 -9.71 -15.64
N SER A 205 3.90 -9.54 -16.05
CA SER A 205 5.08 -9.96 -15.29
C SER A 205 5.15 -9.17 -13.97
N ASP A 206 5.91 -9.68 -13.00
CA ASP A 206 6.11 -8.96 -11.74
C ASP A 206 6.96 -7.70 -11.97
N MET A 207 6.43 -6.54 -11.58
CA MET A 207 7.11 -5.24 -11.62
C MET A 207 6.81 -4.47 -10.31
N PRO A 208 7.25 -5.01 -9.15
CA PRO A 208 6.95 -4.43 -7.84
C PRO A 208 7.47 -3.00 -7.69
N GLU A 209 8.48 -2.59 -8.45
CA GLU A 209 9.02 -1.23 -8.50
C GLU A 209 7.98 -0.18 -8.91
N VAL A 210 6.90 -0.58 -9.58
CA VAL A 210 5.84 0.32 -10.05
C VAL A 210 4.45 -0.12 -9.58
N ASP A 211 4.38 -0.88 -8.49
CA ASP A 211 3.14 -1.38 -7.88
C ASP A 211 2.33 -2.34 -8.79
N LEU A 212 2.97 -2.96 -9.78
CA LEU A 212 2.35 -3.94 -10.67
C LEU A 212 2.82 -5.35 -10.29
N TRP A 213 1.90 -6.12 -9.70
CA TRP A 213 2.19 -7.45 -9.23
C TRP A 213 1.88 -8.51 -10.29
N ALA A 214 2.60 -9.62 -10.22
CA ALA A 214 2.42 -10.72 -11.15
C ALA A 214 0.95 -11.15 -11.29
N GLY A 215 0.50 -11.26 -12.54
CA GLY A 215 -0.85 -11.69 -12.87
C GLY A 215 -1.91 -10.59 -12.90
N PHE A 216 -1.55 -9.34 -12.63
CA PHE A 216 -2.43 -8.19 -12.92
C PHE A 216 -2.80 -8.17 -14.41
N THR A 217 -4.00 -7.72 -14.72
CA THR A 217 -4.53 -7.59 -16.09
C THR A 217 -4.70 -6.10 -16.45
N PRO A 218 -4.96 -5.74 -17.71
CA PRO A 218 -5.30 -4.36 -18.09
C PRO A 218 -6.41 -3.76 -17.22
N LEU A 219 -7.37 -4.57 -16.76
CA LEU A 219 -8.43 -4.11 -15.86
C LEU A 219 -7.89 -3.66 -14.49
N PHE A 220 -6.90 -4.36 -13.92
CA PHE A 220 -6.23 -3.90 -12.69
C PHE A 220 -5.56 -2.54 -12.90
N LEU A 221 -4.85 -2.37 -14.02
CA LEU A 221 -4.21 -1.09 -14.34
C LEU A 221 -5.23 0.04 -14.47
N ALA A 222 -6.36 -0.20 -15.11
CA ALA A 222 -7.45 0.76 -15.22
C ALA A 222 -8.09 1.08 -13.86
N ALA A 223 -8.42 0.06 -13.06
CA ALA A 223 -9.01 0.20 -11.73
C ALA A 223 -8.12 1.01 -10.78
N MET A 224 -6.82 0.73 -10.77
CA MET A 224 -5.85 1.47 -9.99
C MET A 224 -5.68 2.91 -10.45
N ARG A 225 -6.00 3.23 -11.71
CA ARG A 225 -5.85 4.58 -12.30
C ARG A 225 -7.16 5.34 -12.38
N ALA A 226 -8.27 4.76 -11.95
CA ALA A 226 -9.59 5.36 -12.06
C ALA A 226 -9.73 6.70 -11.31
N PHE A 227 -8.87 6.96 -10.32
CA PHE A 227 -8.76 8.27 -9.66
C PHE A 227 -8.29 9.42 -10.58
N ARG A 228 -7.83 9.11 -11.79
CA ARG A 228 -7.49 10.07 -12.85
C ARG A 228 -8.64 10.22 -13.84
N SER A 229 -9.07 9.09 -14.39
CA SER A 229 -10.17 8.98 -15.33
C SER A 229 -10.70 7.56 -15.28
N GLU A 230 -12.02 7.44 -15.24
CA GLU A 230 -12.73 6.16 -15.24
C GLU A 230 -12.99 5.66 -16.67
N ASP A 231 -12.63 6.44 -17.70
CA ASP A 231 -12.99 6.16 -19.09
C ASP A 231 -12.37 4.85 -19.58
N THR A 232 -11.12 4.58 -19.23
CA THR A 232 -10.45 3.32 -19.59
C THR A 232 -11.03 2.12 -18.84
N LEU A 233 -11.42 2.31 -17.58
CA LEU A 233 -12.07 1.28 -16.77
C LEU A 233 -13.45 0.94 -17.35
N LEU A 234 -14.27 1.96 -17.59
CA LEU A 234 -15.58 1.85 -18.22
C LEU A 234 -15.47 1.20 -19.61
N GLN A 235 -14.48 1.60 -20.41
CA GLN A 235 -14.31 1.05 -21.75
C GLN A 235 -13.96 -0.44 -21.72
N LEU A 236 -13.07 -0.88 -20.84
CA LEU A 236 -12.77 -2.30 -20.66
C LEU A 236 -13.99 -3.09 -20.22
N LEU A 237 -14.75 -2.57 -19.26
CA LEU A 237 -15.97 -3.23 -18.76
C LEU A 237 -17.06 -3.32 -19.86
N ARG A 238 -17.24 -2.27 -20.68
CA ARG A 238 -18.13 -2.31 -21.87
C ARG A 238 -17.69 -3.35 -22.90
N LEU A 239 -16.38 -3.54 -23.05
CA LEU A 239 -15.80 -4.58 -23.90
C LEU A 239 -15.80 -5.97 -23.25
N ARG A 240 -16.46 -6.13 -22.09
CA ARG A 240 -16.63 -7.38 -21.34
C ARG A 240 -15.35 -7.95 -20.74
N ALA A 241 -14.42 -7.08 -20.32
CA ALA A 241 -13.35 -7.49 -19.42
C ALA A 241 -13.95 -8.11 -18.14
N ASP A 242 -13.29 -9.14 -17.59
CA ASP A 242 -13.83 -9.86 -16.42
C ASP A 242 -13.66 -9.02 -15.15
N PRO A 243 -14.74 -8.48 -14.55
CA PRO A 243 -14.65 -7.68 -13.32
C PRO A 243 -14.12 -8.49 -12.11
N ASN A 244 -14.19 -9.82 -12.19
CA ASN A 244 -13.75 -10.76 -11.17
C ASN A 244 -12.37 -11.36 -11.48
N ALA A 245 -11.64 -10.79 -12.46
CA ALA A 245 -10.28 -11.17 -12.75
C ALA A 245 -9.41 -11.07 -11.48
N THR A 246 -8.58 -12.10 -11.26
CA THR A 246 -7.69 -12.18 -10.09
C THR A 246 -6.23 -12.23 -10.48
N CYS A 247 -5.35 -11.65 -9.66
CA CYS A 247 -3.90 -11.79 -9.83
C CYS A 247 -3.38 -13.14 -9.27
N LYS A 248 -2.06 -13.40 -9.36
CA LYS A 248 -1.46 -14.63 -8.81
C LYS A 248 -1.65 -14.77 -7.29
N MET A 249 -1.76 -13.65 -6.57
CA MET A 249 -2.02 -13.64 -5.13
C MET A 249 -3.50 -13.82 -4.77
N GLY A 250 -4.40 -13.91 -5.76
CA GLY A 250 -5.84 -14.05 -5.53
C GLY A 250 -6.56 -12.73 -5.24
N THR A 251 -5.87 -11.59 -5.34
CA THR A 251 -6.51 -10.26 -5.25
C THR A 251 -7.45 -10.06 -6.44
N VAL A 252 -8.64 -9.53 -6.19
CA VAL A 252 -9.67 -9.22 -7.20
C VAL A 252 -9.58 -7.74 -7.59
N ALA A 253 -9.84 -7.43 -8.87
CA ALA A 253 -9.67 -6.09 -9.44
C ALA A 253 -10.44 -4.98 -8.68
N VAL A 254 -11.68 -5.22 -8.22
CA VAL A 254 -12.46 -4.22 -7.46
C VAL A 254 -11.79 -3.80 -6.14
N GLY A 255 -10.99 -4.69 -5.53
CA GLY A 255 -10.18 -4.36 -4.35
C GLY A 255 -9.00 -3.41 -4.63
N THR A 256 -8.78 -3.02 -5.90
CA THR A 256 -7.71 -2.10 -6.31
C THR A 256 -8.20 -0.72 -6.75
N CYS A 257 -9.51 -0.47 -6.67
CA CYS A 257 -10.12 0.83 -6.92
C CYS A 257 -9.82 1.80 -5.77
N TYR A 258 -9.40 3.02 -6.10
CA TYR A 258 -9.07 4.06 -5.10
C TYR A 258 -10.21 5.06 -4.84
N THR A 259 -11.23 5.11 -5.70
CA THR A 259 -12.37 6.03 -5.63
C THR A 259 -13.70 5.30 -5.50
N ALA A 260 -14.69 5.97 -4.90
CA ALA A 260 -16.06 5.45 -4.77
C ALA A 260 -16.74 5.19 -6.11
N SER A 261 -16.52 6.06 -7.10
CA SER A 261 -17.12 5.92 -8.43
C SER A 261 -16.57 4.71 -9.18
N ALA A 262 -15.25 4.46 -9.12
CA ALA A 262 -14.64 3.25 -9.68
C ALA A 262 -15.15 1.96 -9.03
N VAL A 263 -15.36 1.95 -7.71
CA VAL A 263 -15.97 0.82 -6.99
C VAL A 263 -17.39 0.57 -7.50
N SER A 264 -18.21 1.63 -7.57
CA SER A 264 -19.60 1.54 -8.03
C SER A 264 -19.67 1.01 -9.46
N LEU A 265 -18.84 1.56 -10.35
CA LEU A 265 -18.75 1.15 -11.75
C LEU A 265 -18.40 -0.33 -11.92
N MET A 266 -17.45 -0.84 -11.13
CA MET A 266 -17.07 -2.26 -11.13
C MET A 266 -18.24 -3.15 -10.71
N VAL A 267 -18.95 -2.78 -9.64
CA VAL A 267 -20.10 -3.54 -9.12
C VAL A 267 -21.29 -3.50 -10.07
N GLU A 268 -21.57 -2.35 -10.71
CA GLU A 268 -22.57 -2.23 -11.78
C GLU A 268 -22.31 -3.20 -12.94
N HIS A 269 -21.03 -3.47 -13.22
CA HIS A 269 -20.60 -4.45 -14.22
C HIS A 269 -20.39 -5.86 -13.64
N ARG A 270 -20.98 -6.17 -12.48
CA ARG A 270 -21.04 -7.50 -11.83
C ARG A 270 -19.74 -7.94 -11.14
N ALA A 271 -18.94 -7.01 -10.63
CA ALA A 271 -17.88 -7.35 -9.68
C ALA A 271 -18.47 -7.92 -8.38
N GLU A 272 -17.93 -9.05 -7.93
CA GLU A 272 -18.30 -9.69 -6.67
C GLU A 272 -17.57 -9.03 -5.49
N VAL A 273 -18.34 -8.36 -4.63
CA VAL A 273 -17.81 -7.55 -3.51
C VAL A 273 -17.10 -8.36 -2.41
N ASN A 274 -17.39 -9.66 -2.29
CA ASN A 274 -16.85 -10.56 -1.27
C ASN A 274 -16.02 -11.72 -1.86
N LEU A 275 -15.61 -11.61 -3.12
CA LEU A 275 -14.83 -12.67 -3.77
C LEU A 275 -13.42 -12.78 -3.16
N CYS A 276 -13.14 -13.90 -2.51
CA CYS A 276 -11.81 -14.24 -1.99
C CYS A 276 -11.24 -15.43 -2.77
N LYS A 277 -9.99 -15.32 -3.23
CA LYS A 277 -9.28 -16.44 -3.88
C LYS A 277 -7.96 -16.76 -3.16
N PRO A 278 -7.53 -18.04 -3.16
CA PRO A 278 -6.21 -18.41 -2.69
C PRO A 278 -5.11 -17.80 -3.57
N PRO A 279 -3.89 -17.62 -3.04
CA PRO A 279 -3.48 -18.00 -1.69
C PRO A 279 -3.81 -16.95 -0.61
N SER A 280 -3.97 -15.67 -0.95
CA SER A 280 -4.12 -14.59 0.05
C SER A 280 -5.42 -14.69 0.85
N MET A 281 -6.53 -15.10 0.20
CA MET A 281 -7.87 -15.07 0.79
C MET A 281 -8.28 -13.68 1.30
N CYS A 282 -7.64 -12.60 0.84
CA CYS A 282 -8.02 -11.24 1.22
C CYS A 282 -9.31 -10.84 0.50
N SER A 283 -10.27 -10.28 1.23
CA SER A 283 -11.47 -9.72 0.62
C SER A 283 -11.14 -8.46 -0.18
N PRO A 284 -12.01 -8.08 -1.14
CA PRO A 284 -11.87 -6.79 -1.82
C PRO A 284 -11.84 -5.60 -0.85
N LEU A 285 -12.65 -5.64 0.22
CA LEU A 285 -12.66 -4.60 1.25
C LEU A 285 -11.33 -4.51 2.01
N ALA A 286 -10.76 -5.64 2.40
CA ALA A 286 -9.46 -5.66 3.07
C ALA A 286 -8.34 -5.16 2.15
N THR A 287 -8.38 -5.57 0.87
CA THR A 287 -7.44 -5.09 -0.15
C THR A 287 -7.56 -3.58 -0.31
N LEU A 288 -8.78 -3.06 -0.51
CA LEU A 288 -9.04 -1.65 -0.75
C LEU A 288 -8.58 -0.78 0.42
N ALA A 289 -8.87 -1.20 1.66
CA ALA A 289 -8.37 -0.54 2.87
C ALA A 289 -6.83 -0.56 2.94
N GLY A 290 -6.20 -1.73 2.75
CA GLY A 290 -4.74 -1.87 2.72
C GLY A 290 -4.05 -1.16 1.54
N ARG A 291 -4.80 -0.84 0.49
CA ARG A 291 -4.30 -0.05 -0.64
C ARG A 291 -4.30 1.45 -0.37
N GLY A 292 -4.92 1.90 0.71
CA GLY A 292 -4.99 3.33 1.05
C GLY A 292 -5.94 4.07 0.12
N ALA A 293 -7.01 3.39 -0.32
CA ALA A 293 -8.12 4.04 -1.01
C ALA A 293 -8.78 5.11 -0.12
N GLN A 294 -9.53 6.01 -0.75
CA GLN A 294 -10.25 7.05 -0.04
C GLN A 294 -11.28 6.43 0.92
N PRO A 295 -11.51 7.01 2.12
CA PRO A 295 -12.52 6.51 3.06
C PRO A 295 -13.90 6.35 2.41
N GLU A 296 -14.26 7.21 1.46
CA GLU A 296 -15.51 7.15 0.69
C GLU A 296 -15.59 5.89 -0.18
N ALA A 297 -14.47 5.43 -0.75
CA ALA A 297 -14.43 4.19 -1.53
C ALA A 297 -14.66 2.96 -0.63
N VAL A 298 -14.11 3.00 0.59
CA VAL A 298 -14.31 1.97 1.62
C VAL A 298 -15.77 1.95 2.06
N ALA A 299 -16.33 3.12 2.39
CA ALA A 299 -17.73 3.28 2.76
C ALA A 299 -18.68 2.80 1.66
N THR A 300 -18.37 3.10 0.40
CA THR A 300 -19.16 2.66 -0.77
C THR A 300 -19.16 1.13 -0.90
N LEU A 301 -18.00 0.48 -0.78
CA LEU A 301 -17.93 -0.97 -0.87
C LEU A 301 -18.69 -1.66 0.28
N ILE A 302 -18.67 -1.08 1.48
CA ILE A 302 -19.49 -1.51 2.63
C ILE A 302 -20.98 -1.34 2.35
N ALA A 303 -21.39 -0.19 1.80
CA ALA A 303 -22.79 0.08 1.41
C ALA A 303 -23.28 -0.93 0.35
N LEU A 304 -22.37 -1.38 -0.52
CA LEU A 304 -22.59 -2.45 -1.49
C LEU A 304 -22.48 -3.87 -0.89
N ARG A 305 -22.65 -4.00 0.44
CA ARG A 305 -22.73 -5.26 1.20
C ARG A 305 -21.42 -6.04 1.29
N ALA A 306 -20.28 -5.36 1.26
CA ALA A 306 -19.02 -6.01 1.60
C ALA A 306 -18.96 -6.42 3.09
N GLU A 307 -18.42 -7.61 3.35
CA GLU A 307 -18.25 -8.14 4.70
C GLU A 307 -17.09 -7.45 5.43
N VAL A 308 -17.43 -6.70 6.48
CA VAL A 308 -16.44 -5.98 7.30
C VAL A 308 -15.57 -6.94 8.14
N ASN A 309 -16.18 -8.00 8.66
CA ASN A 309 -15.52 -9.04 9.47
C ASN A 309 -15.26 -10.30 8.64
N CYS A 310 -14.59 -10.13 7.50
CA CYS A 310 -14.36 -11.20 6.53
C CYS A 310 -13.35 -12.26 7.03
N LYS A 311 -13.45 -13.47 6.48
CA LYS A 311 -12.40 -14.50 6.61
C LYS A 311 -11.14 -14.02 5.89
N GLY A 312 -9.98 -14.49 6.35
CA GLY A 312 -8.67 -14.08 5.87
C GLY A 312 -8.08 -12.95 6.71
N CYS A 313 -7.38 -12.02 6.06
CA CYS A 313 -6.96 -10.77 6.69
C CYS A 313 -8.14 -9.81 6.78
N THR A 314 -8.46 -9.33 7.99
CA THR A 314 -9.50 -8.32 8.19
C THR A 314 -9.05 -6.95 7.65
N PRO A 315 -9.97 -6.03 7.29
CA PRO A 315 -9.60 -4.69 6.85
C PRO A 315 -8.79 -3.90 7.88
N LEU A 316 -9.14 -3.98 9.18
CA LEU A 316 -8.38 -3.31 10.26
C LEU A 316 -6.96 -3.87 10.42
N THR A 317 -6.79 -5.19 10.31
CA THR A 317 -5.46 -5.82 10.30
C THR A 317 -4.65 -5.42 9.07
N THR A 318 -5.28 -5.34 7.89
CA THR A 318 -4.60 -4.96 6.65
C THR A 318 -4.14 -3.50 6.68
N LEU A 319 -4.95 -2.61 7.26
CA LEU A 319 -4.53 -1.22 7.54
C LEU A 319 -3.34 -1.16 8.50
N ALA A 320 -3.29 -2.00 9.53
CA ALA A 320 -2.16 -2.05 10.46
C ALA A 320 -0.84 -2.31 9.71
N PHE A 321 -0.87 -3.26 8.77
CA PHE A 321 0.30 -3.63 7.96
C PHE A 321 0.74 -2.51 7.01
N MET A 322 -0.21 -1.83 6.38
CA MET A 322 0.06 -0.84 5.33
C MET A 322 -0.04 0.62 5.81
N PHE A 323 -0.10 0.85 7.12
CA PHE A 323 -0.40 2.15 7.73
C PHE A 323 0.55 3.29 7.31
N GLN A 324 1.84 2.96 7.13
CA GLN A 324 2.89 3.91 6.81
C GLN A 324 2.71 4.41 5.36
N GLY A 325 2.50 5.72 5.21
CA GLY A 325 2.29 6.37 3.90
C GLY A 325 0.83 6.46 3.44
N HIS A 326 -0.14 6.01 4.23
CA HIS A 326 -1.57 6.23 3.95
C HIS A 326 -2.06 7.53 4.58
N THR A 327 -2.43 8.49 3.75
CA THR A 327 -2.94 9.80 4.20
C THR A 327 -4.18 9.70 5.10
N HIS A 328 -5.08 8.77 4.79
CA HIS A 328 -6.42 8.65 5.42
C HIS A 328 -6.58 7.38 6.26
N ALA A 329 -5.47 6.80 6.77
CA ALA A 329 -5.54 5.50 7.44
C ALA A 329 -6.48 5.49 8.66
N LEU A 330 -6.47 6.55 9.46
CA LEU A 330 -7.33 6.68 10.64
C LEU A 330 -8.79 6.93 10.25
N ASP A 331 -9.04 7.76 9.23
CA ASP A 331 -10.39 8.00 8.70
C ASP A 331 -11.00 6.70 8.16
N THR A 332 -10.22 5.93 7.40
CA THR A 332 -10.63 4.61 6.91
C THR A 332 -10.88 3.62 8.05
N ALA A 333 -10.06 3.63 9.10
CA ALA A 333 -10.29 2.81 10.28
C ALA A 333 -11.58 3.21 11.02
N GLN A 334 -11.88 4.50 11.10
CA GLN A 334 -13.13 5.00 11.69
C GLN A 334 -14.35 4.52 10.89
N VAL A 335 -14.33 4.62 9.55
CA VAL A 335 -15.39 4.11 8.68
C VAL A 335 -15.64 2.61 8.91
N LEU A 336 -14.59 1.82 9.08
CA LEU A 336 -14.71 0.39 9.37
C LEU A 336 -15.34 0.12 10.76
N LEU A 337 -14.95 0.88 11.78
CA LEU A 337 -15.51 0.75 13.13
C LEU A 337 -16.99 1.18 13.19
N ASP A 338 -17.35 2.25 12.48
CA ASP A 338 -18.74 2.69 12.36
C ASP A 338 -19.61 1.60 11.71
N ALA A 339 -19.03 0.87 10.76
CA ALA A 339 -19.60 -0.32 10.13
C ALA A 339 -19.48 -1.62 10.96
N LYS A 340 -19.17 -1.52 12.26
CA LYS A 340 -19.08 -2.63 13.22
C LYS A 340 -17.96 -3.65 12.91
N ALA A 341 -16.82 -3.17 12.41
CA ALA A 341 -15.59 -3.97 12.41
C ALA A 341 -15.23 -4.40 13.84
N ASP A 342 -14.96 -5.69 14.03
CA ASP A 342 -14.45 -6.20 15.30
C ASP A 342 -12.96 -5.85 15.44
N VAL A 343 -12.69 -4.87 16.31
CA VAL A 343 -11.36 -4.37 16.63
C VAL A 343 -10.42 -5.45 17.19
N ASN A 344 -10.97 -6.54 17.71
CA ASN A 344 -10.28 -7.65 18.36
C ASN A 344 -10.28 -8.94 17.53
N LEU A 345 -10.73 -8.91 16.27
CA LEU A 345 -10.77 -10.05 15.39
C LEU A 345 -9.40 -10.30 14.73
N PRO A 346 -8.68 -11.38 15.10
CA PRO A 346 -7.44 -11.74 14.41
C PRO A 346 -7.74 -12.29 13.01
N PRO A 347 -6.78 -12.18 12.08
CA PRO A 347 -6.92 -12.76 10.75
C PRO A 347 -6.95 -14.28 10.81
N THR A 348 -7.75 -14.91 9.95
CA THR A 348 -7.70 -16.37 9.76
C THR A 348 -6.69 -16.72 8.69
N THR A 349 -5.75 -17.61 8.98
CA THR A 349 -4.70 -17.99 8.02
C THR A 349 -5.11 -19.17 7.16
N SER A 350 -4.97 -19.03 5.84
CA SER A 350 -5.12 -20.15 4.89
C SER A 350 -3.99 -21.17 5.09
N THR A 351 -4.20 -22.42 4.67
CA THR A 351 -3.21 -23.51 4.78
C THR A 351 -1.79 -23.12 4.33
N PRO A 352 -1.57 -22.55 3.12
CA PRO A 352 -0.23 -22.14 2.70
C PRO A 352 0.38 -21.05 3.60
N PHE A 353 -0.42 -20.10 4.09
CA PHE A 353 0.06 -19.07 5.01
C PHE A 353 0.34 -19.62 6.42
N ARG A 354 -0.34 -20.69 6.85
CA ARG A 354 0.00 -21.42 8.08
C ARG A 354 1.36 -22.10 7.97
N VAL A 355 1.67 -22.72 6.83
CA VAL A 355 2.99 -23.32 6.58
C VAL A 355 4.07 -22.24 6.57
N LEU A 356 3.84 -21.13 5.85
CA LEU A 356 4.77 -19.99 5.81
C LEU A 356 5.03 -19.43 7.21
N GLU A 357 3.99 -19.31 8.01
CA GLU A 357 4.10 -18.86 9.39
C GLU A 357 4.93 -19.83 10.26
N GLN A 358 4.69 -21.14 10.17
CA GLN A 358 5.50 -22.13 10.90
C GLN A 358 6.99 -22.04 10.52
N MET A 359 7.28 -21.90 9.22
CA MET A 359 8.65 -21.71 8.73
C MET A 359 9.25 -20.41 9.24
N ALA A 360 8.49 -19.31 9.22
CA ALA A 360 8.92 -18.02 9.74
C ALA A 360 9.22 -18.07 11.25
N ARG A 361 8.46 -18.86 12.02
CA ARG A 361 8.71 -19.10 13.44
C ARG A 361 9.97 -19.92 13.66
N ALA A 362 10.14 -21.03 12.93
CA ALA A 362 11.33 -21.85 13.03
C ALA A 362 12.59 -21.01 12.74
N TYR A 363 12.54 -20.18 11.70
CA TYR A 363 13.61 -19.23 11.38
C TYR A 363 13.81 -18.20 12.50
N SER A 364 12.73 -17.63 13.05
CA SER A 364 12.83 -16.64 14.14
C SER A 364 13.38 -17.21 15.44
N ALA A 365 13.24 -18.52 15.68
CA ALA A 365 13.75 -19.18 16.87
C ALA A 365 15.28 -19.39 16.83
N VAL A 366 15.86 -19.47 15.62
CA VAL A 366 17.30 -19.68 15.42
C VAL A 366 18.04 -18.42 14.98
N SER A 367 17.32 -17.41 14.47
CA SER A 367 17.88 -16.14 14.04
C SER A 367 17.87 -15.13 15.19
N LYS A 368 19.02 -14.51 15.47
CA LYS A 368 19.14 -13.41 16.44
C LYS A 368 18.36 -12.17 15.97
N GLU A 369 18.34 -11.92 14.67
CA GLU A 369 17.70 -10.76 14.06
C GLU A 369 16.91 -11.16 12.80
N PRO A 370 15.72 -11.76 12.97
CA PRO A 370 14.93 -12.15 11.82
C PRO A 370 14.45 -10.91 11.04
N PRO A 371 14.46 -10.96 9.69
CA PRO A 371 13.92 -9.88 8.87
C PRO A 371 12.50 -9.51 9.27
N PHE A 372 12.10 -8.24 9.06
CA PHE A 372 10.78 -7.75 9.44
C PHE A 372 9.65 -8.62 8.86
N LEU A 373 9.74 -9.01 7.59
CA LEU A 373 8.73 -9.85 6.95
C LEU A 373 8.61 -11.24 7.61
N VAL A 374 9.70 -11.78 8.14
CA VAL A 374 9.70 -13.03 8.91
C VAL A 374 9.05 -12.83 10.28
N LYS A 375 9.37 -11.73 10.98
CA LYS A 375 8.71 -11.34 12.24
C LYS A 375 7.20 -11.16 12.03
N PHE A 376 6.80 -10.57 10.91
CA PHE A 376 5.40 -10.42 10.51
C PHE A 376 4.72 -11.78 10.31
N PHE A 377 5.27 -12.64 9.45
CA PHE A 377 4.65 -13.93 9.17
C PHE A 377 4.62 -14.85 10.40
N SER A 378 5.63 -14.80 11.27
CA SER A 378 5.63 -15.57 12.53
C SER A 378 4.53 -15.14 13.51
N ASN A 379 3.98 -13.93 13.33
CA ASN A 379 2.94 -13.33 14.16
C ASN A 379 1.58 -13.23 13.46
N SER A 380 1.34 -14.03 12.42
CA SER A 380 0.19 -13.86 11.53
C SER A 380 -1.21 -14.15 12.13
N SER A 381 -1.34 -14.29 13.46
CA SER A 381 -2.61 -14.44 14.20
C SER A 381 -2.86 -13.28 15.16
N SER A 382 -2.05 -12.23 15.09
CA SER A 382 -2.18 -11.10 16.00
C SER A 382 -3.42 -10.29 15.67
N THR A 383 -4.02 -9.67 16.69
CA THR A 383 -5.13 -8.72 16.50
C THR A 383 -4.66 -7.49 15.71
N PRO A 384 -5.57 -6.64 15.18
CA PRO A 384 -5.20 -5.35 14.61
C PRO A 384 -4.24 -4.55 15.51
N LEU A 385 -4.50 -4.54 16.83
CA LEU A 385 -3.63 -3.91 17.82
C LEU A 385 -2.24 -4.55 17.88
N GLY A 386 -2.15 -5.89 17.91
CA GLY A 386 -0.86 -6.59 17.91
C GLY A 386 -0.01 -6.33 16.65
N TYR A 387 -0.63 -6.21 15.49
CA TYR A 387 0.08 -5.80 14.26
C TYR A 387 0.51 -4.33 14.32
N ALA A 388 -0.36 -3.43 14.80
CA ALA A 388 -0.01 -2.02 14.97
C ALA A 388 1.20 -1.84 15.91
N SER A 389 1.25 -2.60 17.01
CA SER A 389 2.38 -2.65 17.94
C SER A 389 3.65 -3.19 17.29
N LEU A 390 3.56 -4.31 16.56
CA LEU A 390 4.69 -4.92 15.86
C LEU A 390 5.29 -3.99 14.80
N CYS A 391 4.44 -3.25 14.09
CA CYS A 391 4.83 -2.26 13.09
C CYS A 391 5.30 -0.92 13.67
N GLY A 392 5.17 -0.70 14.99
CA GLY A 392 5.52 0.60 15.59
C GLY A 392 4.62 1.75 15.15
N ASN A 393 3.34 1.47 14.89
CA ASN A 393 2.35 2.45 14.44
C ASN A 393 1.65 3.09 15.65
N VAL A 394 2.37 3.93 16.40
CA VAL A 394 1.90 4.54 17.67
C VAL A 394 0.52 5.19 17.53
N GLU A 395 0.29 5.96 16.46
CA GLU A 395 -1.01 6.61 16.21
C GLU A 395 -2.15 5.61 16.05
N TYR A 396 -1.89 4.49 15.39
CA TYR A 396 -2.89 3.45 15.19
C TYR A 396 -3.11 2.61 16.45
N VAL A 397 -2.05 2.37 17.23
CA VAL A 397 -2.14 1.76 18.56
C VAL A 397 -3.05 2.61 19.46
N ASP A 398 -2.79 3.91 19.55
CA ASP A 398 -3.63 4.85 20.31
C ASP A 398 -5.09 4.84 19.84
N PHE A 399 -5.30 4.88 18.53
CA PHE A 399 -6.63 4.86 17.93
C PHE A 399 -7.38 3.57 18.30
N LEU A 400 -6.74 2.41 18.13
CA LEU A 400 -7.35 1.11 18.43
C LEU A 400 -7.62 0.95 19.93
N LEU A 401 -6.74 1.42 20.81
CA LEU A 401 -6.97 1.40 22.26
C LEU A 401 -8.17 2.26 22.67
N ARG A 402 -8.30 3.48 22.12
CA ARG A 402 -9.51 4.30 22.31
C ARG A 402 -10.78 3.64 21.77
N ALA A 403 -10.63 2.86 20.70
CA ALA A 403 -11.69 2.02 20.14
C ALA A 403 -11.94 0.70 20.91
N ARG A 404 -11.40 0.56 22.14
CA ARG A 404 -11.56 -0.60 23.02
C ARG A 404 -10.97 -1.90 22.47
N ALA A 405 -9.86 -1.81 21.72
CA ALA A 405 -9.02 -2.96 21.47
C ALA A 405 -8.48 -3.53 22.80
N ASP A 406 -8.52 -4.84 22.94
CA ASP A 406 -8.06 -5.55 24.13
C ASP A 406 -6.52 -5.66 24.12
N PRO A 407 -5.82 -4.96 25.04
CA PRO A 407 -4.36 -4.99 25.11
C PRO A 407 -3.80 -6.31 25.64
N GLN A 408 -4.66 -7.19 26.20
CA GLN A 408 -4.29 -8.49 26.76
C GLN A 408 -4.59 -9.65 25.81
N LYS A 409 -5.26 -9.41 24.68
CA LYS A 409 -5.63 -10.48 23.76
C LYS A 409 -4.41 -11.12 23.11
N ARG A 410 -4.08 -12.32 23.55
CA ARG A 410 -2.93 -13.08 23.08
C ARG A 410 -3.18 -13.64 21.67
N ASN A 411 -2.14 -13.59 20.82
CA ASN A 411 -2.15 -14.30 19.55
C ASN A 411 -2.03 -15.82 19.77
N ARG A 412 -2.05 -16.64 18.70
CA ARG A 412 -2.01 -18.11 18.83
C ARG A 412 -0.71 -18.66 19.44
N HIS A 413 0.27 -17.79 19.66
CA HIS A 413 1.57 -18.11 20.27
C HIS A 413 1.67 -17.59 21.70
N GLY A 414 0.56 -17.13 22.27
CA GLY A 414 0.52 -16.62 23.63
C GLY A 414 1.09 -15.21 23.77
N ARG A 415 1.36 -14.46 22.69
CA ARG A 415 1.93 -13.11 22.80
C ARG A 415 0.89 -12.01 22.85
N THR A 416 0.99 -11.08 23.80
CA THR A 416 0.13 -9.87 23.86
C THR A 416 0.59 -8.82 22.86
N PRO A 417 -0.27 -7.86 22.47
CA PRO A 417 0.15 -6.70 21.68
C PRO A 417 1.33 -5.91 22.25
N LEU A 418 1.41 -5.76 23.58
CA LEU A 418 2.53 -5.07 24.23
C LEU A 418 3.83 -5.88 24.12
N GLU A 419 3.78 -7.21 24.30
CA GLU A 419 4.94 -8.10 24.11
C GLU A 419 5.47 -8.12 22.66
N LEU A 420 4.66 -7.68 21.69
CA LEU A 420 5.05 -7.52 20.29
C LEU A 420 5.63 -6.15 19.96
N ALA A 421 5.50 -5.17 20.86
CA ALA A 421 5.98 -3.81 20.66
C ALA A 421 7.51 -3.81 20.52
N LYS A 422 8.00 -3.16 19.46
CA LYS A 422 9.44 -3.02 19.21
C LYS A 422 10.03 -1.73 19.77
N PHE A 423 9.21 -0.70 19.94
CA PHE A 423 9.63 0.67 20.22
C PHE A 423 9.02 1.17 21.52
N ASP A 424 9.79 1.92 22.30
CA ASP A 424 9.37 2.44 23.61
C ASP A 424 8.18 3.40 23.49
N ASP A 425 8.06 4.13 22.38
CA ASP A 425 6.89 4.97 22.09
C ASP A 425 5.57 4.18 22.08
N VAL A 426 5.61 2.92 21.60
CA VAL A 426 4.43 2.05 21.65
C VAL A 426 4.15 1.67 23.10
N GLY A 427 5.17 1.30 23.88
CA GLY A 427 5.01 1.02 25.31
C GLY A 427 4.35 2.16 26.07
N ARG A 428 4.83 3.40 25.86
CA ARG A 428 4.23 4.62 26.43
C ARG A 428 2.79 4.84 25.99
N SER A 429 2.41 4.44 24.77
CA SER A 429 1.01 4.47 24.33
C SER A 429 0.15 3.50 25.14
N PHE A 430 0.63 2.29 25.44
CA PHE A 430 -0.08 1.35 26.33
C PHE A 430 -0.22 1.89 27.75
N GLU A 431 0.80 2.52 28.32
CA GLU A 431 0.75 3.15 29.65
C GLU A 431 -0.32 4.25 29.69
N ARG A 432 -0.24 5.21 28.76
CA ARG A 432 -1.18 6.35 28.69
C ARG A 432 -2.64 5.92 28.50
N ASN A 433 -2.88 4.88 27.70
CA ASN A 433 -4.24 4.39 27.47
C ASN A 433 -4.67 3.34 28.51
N GLY A 434 -3.74 2.72 29.23
CA GLY A 434 -4.01 1.79 30.34
C GLY A 434 -4.45 2.48 31.63
N GLU A 435 -4.15 3.78 31.77
CA GLU A 435 -4.72 4.66 32.81
C GLU A 435 -6.20 5.00 32.57
N HIS A 436 -6.77 4.66 31.40
CA HIS A 436 -8.22 4.67 31.20
C HIS A 436 -8.82 3.34 31.71
N PRO A 437 -9.78 3.38 32.65
CA PRO A 437 -10.09 2.23 33.49
C PRO A 437 -10.92 1.19 32.74
N ILE A 438 -10.25 0.25 32.07
CA ILE A 438 -10.81 -1.09 31.85
C ILE A 438 -10.63 -1.95 33.13
N ASN A 439 -9.68 -1.56 34.00
CA ASN A 439 -9.34 -2.26 35.23
C ASN A 439 -10.30 -2.03 36.41
N GLN A 440 -11.39 -1.27 36.27
CA GLN A 440 -12.39 -1.11 37.34
C GLN A 440 -13.58 -2.08 37.26
N LEU A 441 -13.66 -2.94 36.24
CA LEU A 441 -14.78 -3.90 36.10
C LEU A 441 -14.40 -5.36 36.35
N PHE A 442 -13.13 -5.65 36.63
CA PHE A 442 -12.70 -6.96 37.12
C PHE A 442 -11.71 -6.74 38.26
N ASP A 443 -12.25 -6.43 39.43
CA ASP A 443 -11.51 -6.59 40.67
C ASP A 443 -11.38 -8.10 40.95
N VAL A 444 -10.36 -8.72 40.35
CA VAL A 444 -9.97 -10.12 40.59
C VAL A 444 -9.53 -10.33 42.06
N ASN A 445 -9.27 -9.26 42.81
CA ASN A 445 -8.99 -9.32 44.24
C ASN A 445 -10.26 -9.26 45.10
N SER A 446 -11.40 -8.78 44.59
CA SER A 446 -12.69 -8.88 45.29
C SER A 446 -13.31 -10.28 45.22
N LEU A 447 -13.04 -11.04 44.16
CA LEU A 447 -13.57 -12.40 43.97
C LEU A 447 -12.72 -13.51 44.61
N THR A 448 -11.51 -13.19 45.08
CA THR A 448 -10.63 -14.17 45.73
C THR A 448 -10.72 -14.17 47.26
N ALA A 449 -11.36 -13.17 47.87
CA ALA A 449 -11.54 -13.10 49.32
C ALA A 449 -12.88 -13.69 49.82
N GLU A 450 -13.95 -13.67 49.02
CA GLU A 450 -15.27 -14.22 49.41
C GLU A 450 -15.46 -15.71 49.08
N LEU A 451 -14.53 -16.34 48.34
CA LEU A 451 -14.59 -17.76 47.97
C LEU A 451 -13.61 -18.65 48.75
N LEU A 452 -12.94 -18.10 49.76
CA LEU A 452 -12.04 -18.82 50.67
C LEU A 452 -12.61 -18.95 52.09
N GLU A 453 -13.93 -19.15 52.21
CA GLU A 453 -14.52 -19.74 53.42
C GLU A 453 -14.94 -21.19 53.12
N GLU A 454 -14.17 -22.10 53.74
CA GLU A 454 -14.51 -23.47 54.16
C GLU A 454 -15.78 -24.10 53.56
N ARG A 455 -15.63 -24.98 52.53
CA ARG A 455 -16.45 -26.21 52.38
C ARG A 455 -16.20 -27.14 51.19
N PHE A 456 -15.27 -26.86 50.27
CA PHE A 456 -15.17 -27.64 49.02
C PHE A 456 -13.89 -28.46 48.81
N ILE A 457 -13.10 -28.71 49.87
CA ILE A 457 -11.87 -29.52 49.78
C ILE A 457 -12.11 -31.01 50.16
N ASP A 458 -13.19 -31.34 50.88
CA ASP A 458 -13.40 -32.71 51.35
C ASP A 458 -14.21 -33.62 50.38
N GLU A 459 -14.84 -33.08 49.33
CA GLU A 459 -15.67 -33.88 48.40
C GLU A 459 -14.98 -34.27 47.07
N LEU A 460 -13.75 -33.83 46.80
CA LEU A 460 -13.05 -34.11 45.55
C LEU A 460 -11.98 -35.21 45.63
N VAL A 461 -11.78 -35.82 46.81
CA VAL A 461 -10.78 -36.89 47.01
C VAL A 461 -11.37 -38.30 46.82
N GLU A 462 -12.69 -38.48 46.65
CA GLU A 462 -13.29 -39.81 46.46
C GLU A 462 -13.63 -40.21 45.00
N VAL A 463 -13.34 -39.38 43.99
CA VAL A 463 -13.71 -39.71 42.58
C VAL A 463 -12.54 -39.95 41.64
N ILE A 464 -11.29 -39.66 42.01
CA ILE A 464 -10.12 -39.98 41.16
C ILE A 464 -8.94 -40.45 42.03
N PHE A 465 -8.86 -41.78 42.19
CA PHE A 465 -7.84 -42.64 42.83
C PHE A 465 -7.85 -42.79 44.36
#